data_AF-A0A327U457-F1
#
_entry.id   AF-A0A327U457-F1
#
_cell.length_a   1.000
_cell.length_b   1.000
_cell.length_c   1.000
_cell.angle_alpha   90.00
_cell.angle_beta   90.00
_cell.angle_gamma   90.00
#
_symmetry.space_group_name_H-M   'P 1'
#
loop_
_entity.id
_entity.type
_entity.pdbx_description
1 polymer ?
#
loop_
_entity_poly.entity_id
_entity_poly.type
_entity_poly.pdbx_seq_one_letter_code
_entity_poly.pdbx_strand_id
1 'polypeptide(L)' 'MHFFSAEGWQSWGLDGEPLIPERMPVLFDDDFLFEDEGGPRATRAVNSWLRTLPSSGAPSPNSWRAYALAARDWL' A
#
# COMPACT_ATOMS: atom_id res chain seq x y z
N MET A 1 -3.08 10.57 4.25
CA MET A 1 -3.28 9.38 3.40
C MET A 1 -2.38 9.52 2.20
N HIS A 2 -1.52 8.53 2.00
CA HIS A 2 -0.51 8.55 0.96
C HIS A 2 -0.91 7.63 -0.18
N PHE A 3 -0.38 7.92 -1.37
CA PHE A 3 -0.67 7.19 -2.58
C PHE A 3 0.64 6.84 -3.26
N PHE A 4 0.72 5.61 -3.75
CA PHE A 4 1.82 5.14 -4.57
C PHE A 4 1.86 5.93 -5.89
N SER A 5 3.08 6.25 -6.30
CA SER A 5 3.45 6.73 -7.62
C SER A 5 4.75 6.03 -8.01
N ALA A 6 4.83 5.46 -9.20
CA ALA A 6 6.06 4.91 -9.76
C ALA A 6 6.97 6.00 -10.35
N GLU A 7 6.60 7.28 -10.23
CA GLU A 7 7.41 8.39 -10.71
C GLU A 7 8.83 8.33 -10.11
N GLY A 8 9.83 8.25 -11.01
CA GLY A 8 11.24 8.16 -10.62
C GLY A 8 11.73 6.77 -10.22
N TRP A 9 10.95 5.69 -10.46
CA TRP A 9 11.32 4.32 -10.06
C TRP A 9 12.70 3.86 -10.56
N GLN A 10 13.17 4.41 -11.69
CA GLN A 10 14.47 4.10 -12.28
C GLN A 10 15.63 4.44 -11.33
N SER A 11 15.42 5.39 -10.41
CA SER A 11 16.42 5.81 -9.42
C SER A 11 16.44 4.95 -8.15
N TRP A 12 15.47 4.05 -7.97
CA TRP A 12 15.29 3.30 -6.73
C TRP A 12 16.14 2.03 -6.64
N GLY A 13 16.91 1.70 -7.67
CA GLY A 13 17.75 0.50 -7.72
C GLY A 13 16.95 -0.80 -7.92
N LEU A 14 15.79 -0.72 -8.57
CA LEU A 14 14.98 -1.88 -8.93
C LEU A 14 15.32 -2.35 -10.36
N ASP A 15 15.25 -3.66 -10.59
CA ASP A 15 15.49 -4.25 -11.91
C ASP A 15 14.38 -3.94 -12.94
N GLY A 16 13.24 -3.41 -12.49
CA GLY A 16 12.11 -3.09 -13.33
C GLY A 16 11.05 -2.25 -12.62
N GLU A 17 10.09 -1.75 -13.40
CA GLU A 17 9.01 -0.91 -12.89
C GLU A 17 8.13 -1.68 -11.88
N PRO A 18 7.84 -1.11 -10.71
CA PRO A 18 6.94 -1.73 -9.75
C PRO A 18 5.55 -1.98 -10.34
N LEU A 19 5.04 -3.20 -10.19
CA LEU A 19 3.68 -3.56 -10.64
C LEU A 19 2.57 -3.13 -9.65
N ILE A 20 2.81 -2.08 -8.86
CA ILE A 20 1.82 -1.50 -7.97
C ILE A 20 1.01 -0.49 -8.79
N PRO A 21 -0.34 -0.58 -8.81
CA PRO A 21 -1.14 0.39 -9.55
C PRO A 21 -0.90 1.82 -9.06
N GLU A 22 -0.82 2.74 -10.01
CA GLU A 22 -0.83 4.18 -9.72
C GLU A 22 -1.99 4.55 -8.80
N ARG A 23 -1.71 5.44 -7.84
CA ARG A 23 -2.67 5.87 -6.82
C ARG A 23 -3.16 4.76 -5.89
N MET A 24 -2.45 3.63 -5.78
CA MET A 24 -2.69 2.65 -4.72
C MET A 24 -2.48 3.32 -3.34
N PRO A 25 -3.45 3.29 -2.42
CA PRO A 25 -3.23 3.78 -1.07
C PRO A 25 -2.08 3.07 -0.35
N VAL A 26 -1.29 3.83 0.40
CA VAL A 26 -0.26 3.31 1.29
C VAL A 26 -0.51 3.87 2.68
N LEU A 27 -0.61 2.97 3.65
CA LEU A 27 -0.71 3.30 5.07
C LEU A 27 0.67 3.23 5.72
N PHE A 28 0.90 4.13 6.67
CA PHE A 28 2.13 4.20 7.46
C PHE A 28 1.74 4.36 8.93
N ASP A 29 2.51 3.74 9.80
CA ASP A 29 2.52 4.06 11.23
C ASP A 29 3.32 5.36 11.44
N ASP A 30 3.18 5.99 12.60
CA ASP A 30 3.83 7.27 12.92
C ASP A 30 5.38 7.19 12.91
N ASP A 31 5.94 6.00 13.10
CA ASP A 31 7.38 5.74 13.08
C ASP A 31 7.90 5.27 11.71
N PHE A 32 7.03 5.17 10.70
CA PHE A 32 7.33 4.69 9.35
C PHE A 32 7.92 3.27 9.27
N LEU A 33 7.80 2.47 10.33
CA LEU A 33 8.28 1.10 10.35
C LEU A 33 7.20 0.12 9.87
N PHE A 34 7.59 -0.84 9.05
CA PHE A 34 6.71 -1.94 8.60
C PHE A 34 6.97 -3.26 9.33
N GLU A 35 8.01 -3.30 10.16
CA GLU A 35 8.46 -4.46 10.93
C GLU A 35 9.00 -4.00 12.28
N ASP A 36 8.87 -4.86 13.29
CA ASP A 36 9.48 -4.70 14.62
C ASP A 36 10.08 -6.03 15.12
N GLU A 37 10.44 -6.11 16.40
CA GLU A 37 11.01 -7.32 17.02
C GLU A 37 10.08 -8.55 16.92
N GLY A 38 8.77 -8.34 16.77
CA GLY A 38 7.76 -9.39 16.55
C GLY A 38 7.56 -9.75 15.08
N GLY A 39 8.22 -9.07 14.16
CA GLY A 39 8.14 -9.31 12.71
C GLY A 39 7.24 -8.32 11.97
N PRO A 40 6.52 -8.76 10.91
CA PRO A 40 5.68 -7.89 10.09
C PRO A 40 4.55 -7.23 10.88
N ARG A 41 4.44 -5.91 10.79
CA ARG A 41 3.33 -5.17 11.42
C ARG A 41 2.02 -5.33 10.68
N ALA A 42 0.91 -5.07 11.37
CA ALA A 42 -0.44 -5.10 10.80
C ALA A 42 -0.57 -4.17 9.59
N THR A 43 0.04 -2.98 9.63
CA THR A 43 0.09 -2.02 8.51
C THR A 43 0.74 -2.62 7.26
N ARG A 44 1.78 -3.46 7.41
CA ARG A 44 2.38 -4.20 6.28
C ARG A 44 1.42 -5.22 5.68
N ALA A 45 0.69 -5.96 6.52
CA ALA A 45 -0.31 -6.92 6.07
C ALA A 45 -1.46 -6.21 5.30
N VAL A 46 -1.93 -5.07 5.81
CA VAL A 46 -2.97 -4.26 5.17
C VAL A 46 -2.50 -3.71 3.82
N ASN A 47 -1.28 -3.16 3.73
CA ASN A 47 -0.74 -2.69 2.46
C ASN A 47 -0.57 -3.82 1.42
N SER A 48 -0.23 -5.03 1.86
CA SER A 48 -0.18 -6.21 0.99
C SER A 48 -1.58 -6.57 0.46
N TRP A 49 -2.59 -6.57 1.33
CA TRP A 49 -3.98 -6.81 0.96
C TRP A 49 -4.56 -5.72 0.03
N LEU A 50 -4.26 -4.44 0.25
CA LEU A 50 -4.71 -3.36 -0.63
C LEU A 50 -4.26 -3.58 -2.09
N ARG A 51 -3.05 -4.12 -2.29
CA ARG A 51 -2.51 -4.44 -3.61
C ARG A 51 -3.25 -5.56 -4.33
N THR A 52 -4.06 -6.36 -3.62
CA THR A 52 -4.88 -7.42 -4.24
C THR A 52 -6.26 -6.92 -4.69
N LEU A 53 -6.73 -5.77 -4.18
CA LEU A 53 -8.04 -5.22 -4.52
C LEU A 53 -8.31 -5.06 -6.04
N PRO A 54 -7.34 -4.62 -6.87
CA PRO A 54 -7.55 -4.50 -8.31
C PRO A 54 -7.96 -5.82 -8.97
N SER A 55 -7.43 -6.95 -8.50
CA SER A 55 -7.72 -8.28 -9.04
C SER A 55 -8.82 -9.02 -8.29
N SER A 56 -9.22 -8.57 -7.09
CA SER A 56 -10.18 -9.25 -6.22
C SER A 56 -11.59 -8.63 -6.22
N GLY A 57 -11.96 -7.91 -7.28
CA GLY A 57 -13.33 -7.38 -7.44
C GLY A 57 -13.55 -5.92 -7.04
N ALA A 58 -12.49 -5.17 -6.71
CA ALA A 58 -12.56 -3.74 -6.49
C ALA A 58 -11.56 -3.01 -7.43
N PRO A 59 -11.87 -2.83 -8.72
CA PRO A 59 -10.90 -2.29 -9.69
C PRO A 59 -10.72 -0.76 -9.63
N SER A 60 -11.57 -0.03 -8.90
CA SER A 60 -11.55 1.43 -8.91
C SER A 60 -10.62 2.02 -7.84
N PRO A 61 -9.82 3.07 -8.16
CA PRO A 61 -9.01 3.77 -7.15
C PRO A 61 -9.82 4.35 -5.99
N ASN A 62 -11.07 4.76 -6.24
CA ASN A 62 -11.96 5.25 -5.20
C ASN A 62 -12.36 4.14 -4.22
N SER A 63 -12.55 2.92 -4.72
CA SER A 63 -12.79 1.73 -3.88
C SER A 63 -11.55 1.43 -3.03
N TRP A 64 -10.35 1.44 -3.61
CA TRP A 64 -9.11 1.23 -2.84
C TRP A 64 -8.98 2.25 -1.72
N ARG A 65 -9.23 3.53 -2.02
CA ARG A 65 -9.21 4.60 -1.03
C ARG A 65 -10.21 4.33 0.10
N ALA A 66 -11.44 3.96 -0.22
CA ALA A 66 -12.47 3.68 0.77
C ALA A 66 -12.06 2.52 1.69
N TYR A 67 -11.56 1.42 1.12
CA TYR A 67 -11.08 0.28 1.90
C TYR A 67 -9.86 0.61 2.76
N ALA A 68 -8.91 1.39 2.25
CA ALA A 68 -7.74 1.82 3.00
C ALA A 68 -8.10 2.74 4.18
N LEU A 69 -9.10 3.62 4.02
CA LEU A 69 -9.61 4.43 5.13
C LEU A 69 -10.28 3.55 6.20
N ALA A 70 -11.15 2.63 5.78
CA ALA A 70 -11.81 1.71 6.71
C ALA A 70 -10.80 0.81 7.45
N ALA A 71 -9.77 0.31 6.75
CA ALA A 71 -8.72 -0.51 7.35
C ALA A 71 -7.86 0.31 8.31
N ARG A 72 -7.48 1.54 7.95
CA ARG A 72 -6.74 2.44 8.84
C ARG A 72 -7.51 2.71 10.13
N ASP A 73 -8.81 2.96 10.04
CA ASP A 73 -9.63 3.27 11.22
C ASP A 73 -9.86 2.03 12.11
N TRP A 74 -9.54 0.83 11.61
CA TRP A 74 -9.57 -0.42 12.37
C TRP A 74 -8.24 -0.79 13.04
N LEU A 75 -7.10 -0.33 12.48
CA LEU A 75 -5.76 -0.49 13.05
C LEU A 75 -5.58 0.40 14.29
#